data_AF-I7IWN6-F1
#
_entry.id   AF-I7IWN6-F1
#
_cell.length_a   1.000
_cell.length_b   1.000
_cell.length_c   1.000
_cell.angle_alpha   90.00
_cell.angle_beta   90.00
_cell.angle_gamma   90.00
#
_symmetry.space_group_name_H-M   'P 1'
#
loop_
_entity.id
_entity.type
_entity.pdbx_description
1 polymer ?
#
loop_
_entity_poly.entity_id
_entity_poly.type
_entity_poly.pdbx_seq_one_letter_code
_entity_poly.pdbx_strand_id
1 'polypeptide(L)'
;MSAVDAARTRPTDTELEARQARSFAACYYRDRGARILSLEPAGPAPLVALEGECYVAVDVRLHRDALPAGAGLPVAAPEAVAAARAWLAGAPRAPWRVDVLSLAVVDRFHGPGGVVHLFFDAELAVGEARPSLRGPVGAVGCRRRARV
;
A
#
# COMPACT_ATOMS: atom_id res chain seq x y z
N MET A 1 -25.89 -18.87 29.73
CA MET A 1 -25.39 -18.02 28.62
C MET A 1 -24.24 -17.20 29.17
N SER A 2 -23.02 -17.58 28.80
CA SER A 2 -21.79 -17.10 29.43
C SER A 2 -21.43 -15.70 28.92
N ALA A 3 -20.80 -14.89 29.77
CA ALA A 3 -20.32 -13.53 29.49
C ALA A 3 -19.17 -13.44 28.46
N VAL A 4 -19.08 -14.44 27.57
CA VAL A 4 -17.96 -14.68 26.64
C VAL A 4 -18.22 -14.10 25.25
N ASP A 5 -19.45 -13.62 24.95
CA ASP A 5 -19.86 -13.22 23.60
C ASP A 5 -19.86 -11.70 23.29
N ALA A 6 -19.36 -10.84 24.18
CA ALA A 6 -19.47 -9.38 23.99
C ALA A 6 -18.15 -8.58 24.07
N ALA A 7 -17.00 -9.24 24.20
CA ALA A 7 -15.71 -8.57 24.02
C ALA A 7 -15.32 -8.59 22.53
N ARG A 8 -16.13 -7.99 21.66
CA ARG A 8 -15.60 -7.46 20.39
C ARG A 8 -14.70 -6.30 20.78
N THR A 9 -13.43 -6.60 21.05
CA THR A 9 -12.40 -5.62 21.35
C THR A 9 -12.45 -4.57 20.25
N ARG A 10 -12.78 -3.33 20.60
CA ARG A 10 -12.73 -2.24 19.63
C ARG A 10 -11.31 -2.21 19.07
N PRO A 11 -11.14 -2.10 17.73
CA PRO A 11 -9.81 -1.95 17.17
C PRO A 11 -9.14 -0.73 17.81
N THR A 12 -7.86 -0.88 18.14
CA THR A 12 -7.04 0.23 18.62
C THR A 12 -6.96 1.32 17.54
N ASP A 13 -6.66 2.55 17.94
CA ASP A 13 -6.48 3.66 17.01
C ASP A 13 -5.43 3.32 15.94
N THR A 14 -4.35 2.62 16.32
CA THR A 14 -3.30 2.14 15.40
C THR A 14 -3.83 1.14 14.36
N GLU A 15 -4.70 0.21 14.76
CA GLU A 15 -5.30 -0.76 13.82
C GLU A 15 -6.29 -0.08 12.87
N LEU A 16 -7.05 0.89 13.38
CA LEU A 16 -7.96 1.69 12.57
C LEU A 16 -7.20 2.55 11.55
N GLU A 17 -6.12 3.19 11.98
CA GLU A 17 -5.19 3.95 11.15
C GLU A 17 -4.61 3.07 10.02
N ALA A 18 -4.08 1.90 10.35
CA ALA A 18 -3.53 0.96 9.38
C ALA A 18 -4.59 0.47 8.38
N ARG A 19 -5.82 0.21 8.84
CA ARG A 19 -6.94 -0.19 7.96
C ARG A 19 -7.33 0.93 7.00
N GLN A 20 -7.40 2.17 7.47
CA GLN A 20 -7.70 3.32 6.62
C GLN A 20 -6.60 3.57 5.60
N ALA A 21 -5.33 3.49 6.00
CA ALA A 21 -4.17 3.60 5.11
C ALA A 21 -4.22 2.57 3.97
N ARG A 22 -4.52 1.31 4.26
CA ARG A 22 -4.70 0.26 3.23
C ARG A 22 -5.89 0.52 2.32
N SER A 23 -7.00 0.99 2.89
CA SER A 23 -8.20 1.32 2.11
C SER A 23 -7.93 2.50 1.16
N PHE A 24 -7.22 3.52 1.64
CA PHE A 24 -6.76 4.65 0.83
C PHE A 24 -5.85 4.16 -0.30
N ALA A 25 -4.84 3.34 0.01
CA ALA A 25 -3.94 2.77 -1.00
C ALA A 25 -4.72 2.02 -2.09
N ALA A 26 -5.72 1.22 -1.70
CA ALA A 26 -6.57 0.52 -2.66
C ALA A 26 -7.36 1.47 -3.56
N CYS A 27 -7.94 2.54 -3.01
CA CYS A 27 -8.63 3.56 -3.80
C CYS A 27 -7.65 4.28 -4.74
N TYR A 28 -6.49 4.71 -4.24
CA TYR A 28 -5.45 5.38 -5.03
C TYR A 28 -5.04 4.56 -6.27
N TYR A 29 -4.89 3.24 -6.13
CA TYR A 29 -4.57 2.36 -7.27
C TYR A 29 -5.78 2.12 -8.19
N ARG A 30 -7.00 1.99 -7.65
CA ARG A 30 -8.22 1.87 -8.47
C ARG A 30 -8.46 3.10 -9.34
N ASP A 31 -8.25 4.29 -8.81
CA ASP A 31 -8.42 5.57 -9.54
C ASP A 31 -7.43 5.68 -10.71
N ARG A 32 -6.33 4.95 -10.65
CA ARG A 32 -5.34 4.82 -11.73
C ARG A 32 -5.64 3.68 -12.71
N GLY A 33 -6.79 3.02 -12.57
CA GLY A 33 -7.23 1.91 -13.41
C GLY A 33 -6.70 0.55 -12.98
N ALA A 34 -6.08 0.42 -11.80
CA ALA A 34 -5.62 -0.87 -11.32
C ALA A 34 -6.76 -1.70 -10.71
N ARG A 35 -6.71 -3.01 -10.92
CA ARG A 35 -7.59 -3.97 -10.25
C ARG A 35 -6.93 -4.48 -8.97
N ILE A 36 -7.56 -4.25 -7.82
CA ILE A 36 -7.05 -4.78 -6.53
C ILE A 36 -7.31 -6.28 -6.45
N LEU A 37 -6.24 -7.05 -6.22
CA LEU A 37 -6.29 -8.51 -6.12
C LEU A 37 -6.25 -8.98 -4.67
N SER A 38 -5.56 -8.24 -3.79
CA SER A 38 -5.50 -8.52 -2.36
C SER A 38 -5.29 -7.24 -1.55
N LEU A 39 -5.93 -7.18 -0.38
CA LEU A 39 -5.73 -6.15 0.66
C LEU A 39 -5.01 -6.69 1.90
N GLU A 40 -4.80 -8.01 1.96
CA GLU A 40 -4.19 -8.73 3.08
C GLU A 40 -3.63 -10.07 2.58
N PRO A 41 -2.49 -10.14 1.87
CA PRO A 41 -1.84 -11.42 1.70
C PRO A 41 -1.28 -11.88 3.05
N ALA A 42 -1.19 -13.19 3.25
CA ALA A 42 -0.50 -13.76 4.39
C ALA A 42 0.99 -13.35 4.35
N GLY A 43 1.37 -12.30 5.09
CA GLY A 43 2.75 -11.80 5.16
C GLY A 43 2.88 -10.26 5.04
N PRO A 44 4.12 -9.74 5.02
CA PRO A 44 4.43 -8.31 5.14
C PRO A 44 4.18 -7.44 3.88
N ALA A 45 3.58 -7.95 2.80
CA ALA A 45 3.28 -7.14 1.60
C ALA A 45 1.78 -6.80 1.52
N PRO A 46 1.27 -5.77 2.19
CA PRO A 46 -0.14 -5.66 2.54
C PRO A 46 -1.12 -5.41 1.38
N LEU A 47 -0.69 -5.07 0.15
CA LEU A 47 -1.62 -4.85 -0.96
C LEU A 47 -1.03 -5.34 -2.28
N VAL A 48 -1.86 -6.02 -3.08
CA VAL A 48 -1.51 -6.47 -4.43
C VAL A 48 -2.56 -5.98 -5.42
N ALA A 49 -2.09 -5.35 -6.49
CA ALA A 49 -2.91 -4.84 -7.59
C ALA A 49 -2.39 -5.33 -8.94
N LEU A 50 -3.24 -5.22 -9.96
CA LEU A 50 -2.90 -5.41 -11.37
C LEU A 50 -3.14 -4.08 -12.09
N GLU A 51 -2.06 -3.39 -12.49
CA GLU A 51 -2.11 -2.14 -13.24
C GLU A 51 -1.74 -2.44 -14.70
N GLY A 52 -2.74 -2.44 -15.58
CA GLY A 52 -2.59 -3.00 -16.93
C GLY A 52 -2.24 -4.48 -16.87
N GLU A 53 -1.10 -4.86 -17.44
CA GLU A 53 -0.57 -6.23 -17.43
C GLU A 53 0.50 -6.47 -16.34
N CYS A 54 0.71 -5.51 -15.43
CA CYS A 54 1.76 -5.56 -14.43
C CYS A 54 1.21 -5.81 -13.03
N TYR A 55 1.72 -6.83 -12.34
CA TYR A 55 1.43 -7.03 -10.92
C TYR A 55 2.20 -6.01 -10.08
N VAL A 56 1.51 -5.33 -9.19
CA VAL A 56 2.08 -4.34 -8.28
C VAL A 56 1.85 -4.81 -6.86
N ALA A 57 2.93 -5.15 -6.16
CA ALA A 57 2.90 -5.29 -4.72
C ALA A 57 3.19 -3.92 -4.10
N VAL A 58 2.42 -3.52 -3.08
CA VAL A 58 2.52 -2.18 -2.50
C VAL A 58 2.88 -2.28 -1.01
N ASP A 59 4.05 -1.74 -0.67
CA ASP A 59 4.48 -1.49 0.70
C ASP A 59 3.86 -0.17 1.16
N VAL A 60 2.81 -0.25 1.98
CA VAL A 60 2.09 0.92 2.50
C VAL A 60 2.71 1.34 3.83
N ARG A 61 3.25 2.56 3.88
CA ARG A 61 3.88 3.12 5.07
C ARG A 61 3.08 4.26 5.61
N LEU A 62 2.68 4.15 6.87
CA LEU A 62 1.95 5.21 7.57
C LEU A 62 2.90 6.03 8.42
N HIS A 63 2.84 7.35 8.23
CA HIS A 63 3.54 8.36 9.01
C HIS A 63 2.49 9.18 9.76
N ARG A 64 2.65 9.33 11.08
CA ARG A 64 1.73 10.12 11.91
C ARG A 64 1.93 11.63 11.77
N ASP A 65 3.10 12.00 11.29
CA ASP A 65 3.52 13.37 11.02
C ASP A 65 3.79 13.57 9.53
N ALA A 66 3.98 14.82 9.13
CA ALA A 66 4.36 15.18 7.77
C ALA A 66 5.59 14.39 7.30
N LEU A 67 5.61 14.02 6.01
CA LEU A 67 6.75 13.34 5.43
C LEU A 67 8.01 14.22 5.59
N PRO A 68 9.13 13.67 6.09
CA PRO A 68 10.34 14.44 6.29
C PRO A 68 10.84 15.00 4.96
N ALA A 69 10.91 16.34 4.87
CA ALA A 69 11.39 17.02 3.67
C ALA A 69 12.83 16.58 3.36
N GLY A 70 13.05 16.04 2.16
CA GLY A 70 14.38 15.63 1.71
C GLY A 70 14.82 14.23 2.14
N ALA A 71 13.95 13.38 2.68
CA ALA A 71 14.27 12.02 3.11
C ALA A 71 14.66 11.02 1.98
N GLY A 72 14.74 11.49 0.73
CA GLY A 72 14.93 10.63 -0.43
C GLY A 72 13.67 9.82 -0.75
N LEU A 73 13.66 9.16 -1.92
CA LEU A 73 12.54 8.30 -2.29
C LEU A 73 12.57 7.05 -1.40
N PRO A 74 11.46 6.69 -0.73
CA PRO A 74 11.43 5.49 0.09
C PRO A 74 11.67 4.24 -0.77
N VAL A 75 12.53 3.35 -0.27
CA VAL A 75 12.82 2.05 -0.89
C VAL A 75 12.03 0.96 -0.18
N ALA A 76 11.48 0.01 -0.94
CA ALA A 76 10.70 -1.11 -0.39
C ALA A 76 11.53 -1.91 0.61
N ALA A 77 10.91 -2.30 1.72
CA ALA A 77 11.61 -3.08 2.74
C ALA A 77 11.96 -4.48 2.19
N PRO A 78 13.13 -5.05 2.50
CA PRO A 78 13.53 -6.38 2.00
C PRO A 78 12.46 -7.46 2.21
N GLU A 79 11.77 -7.42 3.35
CA GLU A 79 10.67 -8.31 3.71
C GLU A 79 9.43 -8.12 2.82
N ALA A 80 9.10 -6.89 2.44
CA ALA A 80 8.02 -6.60 1.52
C ALA A 80 8.34 -7.12 0.11
N VAL A 81 9.60 -6.98 -0.32
CA VAL A 81 10.09 -7.57 -1.59
C VAL A 81 10.04 -9.09 -1.54
N ALA A 82 10.46 -9.71 -0.44
CA ALA A 82 10.41 -11.16 -0.26
C ALA A 82 8.96 -11.68 -0.28
N ALA A 83 8.04 -11.00 0.39
CA ALA A 83 6.62 -11.37 0.41
C ALA A 83 5.95 -11.16 -0.95
N ALA A 84 6.27 -10.09 -1.67
CA ALA A 84 5.83 -9.89 -3.04
C ALA A 84 6.30 -11.04 -3.94
N ARG A 85 7.58 -11.43 -3.84
CA ARG A 85 8.14 -12.56 -4.59
C ARG A 85 7.44 -13.88 -4.25
N ALA A 86 7.14 -14.13 -2.97
CA ALA A 86 6.43 -15.33 -2.53
C ALA A 86 4.99 -15.38 -3.09
N TRP A 87 4.25 -14.27 -3.02
CA TRP A 87 2.91 -14.17 -3.59
C TRP A 87 2.92 -14.41 -5.11
N LEU A 88 3.88 -13.80 -5.80
CA LEU A 88 4.01 -13.87 -7.25
C LEU A 88 4.54 -15.21 -7.77
N ALA A 89 5.14 -16.05 -6.92
CA ALA A 89 5.59 -17.37 -7.31
C ALA A 89 4.42 -18.27 -7.81
N GLY A 90 3.20 -18.01 -7.34
CA GLY A 90 1.98 -18.67 -7.80
C GLY A 90 1.22 -17.93 -8.91
N ALA A 91 1.71 -16.77 -9.37
CA ALA A 91 1.02 -15.95 -10.36
C ALA A 91 1.45 -16.31 -11.80
N PRO A 92 0.58 -16.02 -12.81
CA PRO A 92 0.98 -16.04 -14.21
C PRO A 92 2.26 -15.25 -14.47
N ARG A 93 3.09 -15.73 -15.42
CA ARG A 93 4.31 -15.02 -15.83
C ARG A 93 3.96 -13.68 -16.47
N ALA A 94 4.00 -12.63 -15.67
CA ALA A 94 3.78 -11.25 -16.08
C ALA A 94 4.86 -10.35 -15.44
N PRO A 95 5.09 -9.14 -15.99
CA PRO A 95 5.93 -8.16 -15.31
C PRO A 95 5.37 -7.85 -13.93
N TRP A 96 6.27 -7.57 -12.99
CA TRP A 96 5.86 -7.16 -11.66
C TRP A 96 6.82 -6.13 -11.08
N ARG A 97 6.32 -5.33 -10.14
CA ARG A 97 7.11 -4.37 -9.38
C ARG A 97 6.64 -4.27 -7.94
N VAL A 98 7.50 -3.72 -7.09
CA VAL A 98 7.14 -3.34 -5.72
C VAL A 98 7.13 -1.83 -5.64
N ASP A 99 5.98 -1.25 -5.32
CA ASP A 99 5.84 0.17 -5.06
C ASP A 99 5.86 0.43 -3.54
N VAL A 100 6.36 1.59 -3.12
CA VAL A 100 6.20 2.09 -1.75
C VAL A 100 5.25 3.28 -1.78
N LEU A 101 4.15 3.18 -1.03
CA LEU A 101 3.20 4.27 -0.85
C LEU A 101 3.33 4.79 0.59
N SER A 102 4.01 5.92 0.73
CA SER A 102 4.13 6.64 2.00
C SER A 102 2.93 7.56 2.18
N LEU A 103 2.21 7.38 3.28
CA LEU A 103 1.03 8.14 3.67
C LEU A 103 1.33 8.91 4.94
N ALA A 104 1.31 10.24 4.90
CA ALA A 104 1.37 11.08 6.09
C ALA A 104 -0.04 11.52 6.47
N VAL A 105 -0.42 11.35 7.74
CA VAL A 105 -1.68 11.89 8.26
C VAL A 105 -1.55 13.41 8.33
N VAL A 106 -2.33 14.13 7.53
CA VAL A 106 -2.32 15.61 7.53
C VAL A 106 -3.48 16.20 8.32
N ASP A 107 -4.57 15.45 8.48
CA ASP A 107 -5.70 15.88 9.29
C ASP A 107 -6.52 14.68 9.80
N ARG A 108 -7.33 14.90 10.84
CA ARG A 108 -8.22 13.93 11.48
C ARG A 108 -9.58 14.55 11.73
N PHE A 109 -10.61 13.99 11.10
CA PHE A 109 -11.99 14.38 11.35
C PHE A 109 -12.70 13.36 12.25
N HIS A 110 -13.26 13.83 13.35
CA HIS A 110 -14.08 13.03 14.25
C HIS A 110 -15.56 13.14 13.87
N GLY A 111 -16.07 12.11 13.22
CA GLY A 111 -17.46 12.00 12.81
C GLY A 111 -18.41 11.57 13.94
N PRO A 112 -19.73 11.63 13.69
CA PRO A 112 -20.75 11.15 14.61
C PRO A 112 -20.51 9.69 15.03
N GLY A 113 -20.81 9.36 16.28
CA GLY A 113 -20.60 8.01 16.81
C GLY A 113 -19.15 7.65 17.13
N GLY A 114 -18.24 8.64 17.14
CA GLY A 114 -16.83 8.44 17.50
C GLY A 114 -16.00 7.84 16.37
N VAL A 115 -16.47 7.92 15.12
CA VAL A 115 -15.70 7.47 13.95
C VAL A 115 -14.59 8.48 13.65
N VAL A 116 -13.36 8.00 13.46
CA VAL A 116 -12.24 8.84 13.04
C VAL A 116 -11.98 8.66 11.55
N HIS A 117 -11.93 9.75 10.80
CA HIS A 117 -11.56 9.79 9.39
C HIS A 117 -10.19 10.46 9.25
N LEU A 118 -9.28 9.82 8.54
CA LEU A 118 -7.93 10.32 8.33
C LEU A 118 -7.78 10.90 6.93
N PHE A 119 -7.13 12.04 6.84
CA PHE A 119 -6.71 12.64 5.57
C PHE A 119 -5.22 12.39 5.39
N PHE A 120 -4.83 12.01 4.18
CA PHE A 120 -3.45 11.61 3.88
C PHE A 120 -2.85 12.48 2.79
N ASP A 121 -1.62 12.94 3.01
CA ASP A 121 -0.69 13.24 1.93
C ASP A 121 -0.02 11.93 1.49
N ALA A 122 0.09 11.74 0.18
CA ALA A 122 0.60 10.51 -0.40
C ALA A 122 1.84 10.76 -1.28
N GLU A 123 2.90 9.99 -1.03
CA GLU A 123 4.08 9.94 -1.88
C GLU A 123 4.30 8.51 -2.37
N LEU A 124 4.42 8.36 -3.70
CA LEU A 124 4.66 7.09 -4.36
C LEU A 124 6.11 7.01 -4.84
N ALA A 125 6.84 6.02 -4.35
CA ALA A 125 8.10 5.59 -4.94
C ALA A 125 7.90 4.27 -5.69
N VAL A 126 8.20 4.29 -6.99
CA VAL A 126 8.18 3.08 -7.82
C VAL A 126 9.49 2.34 -7.60
N GLY A 127 9.42 1.13 -7.04
CA GLY A 127 10.58 0.34 -6.65
C GLY A 127 11.05 -0.66 -7.71
N GLU A 128 11.70 -1.73 -7.26
CA GLU A 128 12.30 -2.77 -8.09
C GLU A 128 11.27 -3.38 -9.06
N ALA A 129 11.51 -3.19 -10.36
CA ALA A 129 10.73 -3.81 -11.41
C ALA A 129 11.50 -5.02 -11.94
N ARG A 130 10.84 -6.19 -12.00
CA ARG A 130 11.37 -7.31 -12.77
C ARG A 130 10.73 -7.25 -14.17
N PRO A 131 11.52 -7.04 -15.23
CA PRO A 131 11.01 -7.17 -16.59
C PRO A 131 10.54 -8.60 -16.80
N SER A 132 9.51 -8.78 -17.63
CA SER A 132 9.21 -10.10 -18.15
C SER A 132 10.46 -10.65 -18.86
N LEU A 133 10.66 -11.97 -18.87
CA LEU A 133 11.86 -12.65 -19.43
C LEU A 133 12.01 -12.48 -20.97
N ARG A 134 11.56 -11.38 -21.57
CA ARG A 134 11.79 -11.00 -22.97
C ARG A 134 12.12 -9.50 -23.08
N GLY A 135 13.41 -9.19 -23.23
CA GLY A 135 13.90 -7.90 -23.78
C GLY A 135 14.58 -6.95 -22.78
N PRO A 136 15.50 -6.08 -23.26
CA PRO A 136 16.40 -5.31 -22.40
C PRO A 136 15.71 -4.13 -21.72
N VAL A 137 16.16 -3.83 -20.51
CA VAL A 137 15.53 -2.90 -19.55
C VAL A 137 16.05 -1.48 -19.74
N GLY A 138 15.19 -0.57 -20.19
CA GLY A 138 15.35 0.84 -19.92
C GLY A 138 14.74 1.15 -18.54
N ALA A 139 15.57 1.49 -17.56
CA ALA A 139 15.10 1.98 -16.28
C ALA A 139 14.41 3.34 -16.47
N VAL A 140 13.09 3.40 -16.33
CA VAL A 140 12.33 4.66 -16.39
C VAL A 140 11.85 4.98 -14.98
N GLY A 141 12.62 5.81 -14.27
CA GLY A 141 12.15 6.51 -13.08
C GLY A 141 11.10 7.54 -13.48
N CYS A 142 9.82 7.19 -13.39
CA CYS A 142 8.74 8.12 -13.68
C CYS A 142 8.36 8.90 -12.40
N ARG A 143 8.82 10.15 -12.29
CA ARG A 143 8.33 11.09 -11.27
C ARG A 143 6.91 11.50 -11.66
N ARG A 144 5.89 11.01 -10.95
CA ARG A 144 4.55 11.64 -10.95
C ARG A 144 4.22 12.10 -9.54
N ARG A 145 4.25 13.41 -9.33
CA ARG A 145 3.56 14.03 -8.19
C ARG A 145 2.08 14.03 -8.54
N ALA A 146 1.29 13.19 -7.88
CA ALA A 146 -0.15 13.39 -7.84
C ALA A 146 -0.42 14.38 -6.71
N ARG A 147 -0.96 15.57 -7.04
CA ARG A 147 -1.71 16.37 -6.08
C ARG A 147 -3.16 15.93 -6.25
N VAL A 148 -3.77 15.43 -5.19
CA VAL A 148 -5.23 15.29 -5.07
C VAL A 148 -5.70 16.39 -4.14
#